data_AF-A0A933QHF0-F1
#
_entry.id   AF-A0A933QHF0-F1
#
_cell.length_a   1.000
_cell.length_b   1.000
_cell.length_c   1.000
_cell.angle_alpha   90.00
_cell.angle_beta   90.00
_cell.angle_gamma   90.00
#
_symmetry.space_group_name_H-M   'P 1'
#
loop_
_entity.id
_entity.type
_entity.pdbx_description
1 polymer ?
#
loop_
_entity_poly.entity_id
_entity_poly.type
_entity_poly.pdbx_seq_one_letter_code
_entity_poly.pdbx_strand_id
1 'polypeptide(L)'
;LPDGDVRVELAPLPNAAGVGVVEGWRGEVIVGVQLDNEGRIGRAHPHDPSWQIWPALEHAVMADIVPDFPLINKSFNLSYSGVDL
;
A
#
# COMPACT_ATOMS: atom_id res chain seq x y z
N LEU A 1 -19.95 -3.27 -9.87
CA LEU A 1 -19.33 -1.95 -9.60
C LEU A 1 -20.42 -0.90 -9.74
N PRO A 2 -20.35 0.23 -9.02
CA PRO A 2 -21.26 1.34 -9.28
C PRO A 2 -21.14 1.77 -10.75
N ASP A 3 -22.22 2.32 -11.29
CA ASP A 3 -22.25 2.81 -12.67
C ASP A 3 -21.35 4.05 -12.82
N GLY A 4 -20.69 4.19 -13.97
CA GLY A 4 -19.82 5.33 -14.30
C GLY A 4 -18.52 4.94 -15.01
N ASP A 5 -17.75 5.95 -15.39
CA ASP A 5 -16.45 5.75 -16.05
C ASP A 5 -15.40 5.26 -15.04
N VAL A 6 -14.70 4.18 -15.38
CA VAL A 6 -13.59 3.62 -14.58
C VAL A 6 -12.21 4.05 -15.08
N ARG A 7 -12.17 4.88 -16.13
CA ARG A 7 -10.96 5.40 -16.75
C ARG A 7 -11.23 6.78 -17.32
N VAL A 8 -10.29 7.68 -17.13
CA VAL A 8 -10.24 8.97 -17.81
C VAL A 8 -8.90 9.10 -18.53
N GLU A 9 -8.92 9.61 -19.76
CA GLU A 9 -7.69 10.00 -20.45
C GLU A 9 -7.17 11.30 -19.85
N LEU A 10 -5.87 11.33 -19.55
CA LEU A 10 -5.20 12.52 -19.05
C LEU A 10 -4.22 13.01 -20.12
N ALA A 11 -4.25 14.31 -20.41
CA ALA A 11 -3.18 14.94 -21.18
C ALA A 11 -1.85 14.81 -20.40
N PRO A 12 -0.68 14.79 -21.06
CA PRO A 12 0.60 14.76 -20.37
C PRO A 12 0.72 15.93 -19.37
N LEU A 13 1.00 15.62 -18.11
CA LEU A 13 1.13 16.60 -17.03
C LEU A 13 2.61 16.70 -16.60
N PRO A 14 3.40 17.60 -17.19
CA PRO A 14 4.80 17.75 -16.81
C PRO A 14 4.93 18.26 -15.38
N ASN A 15 5.90 17.73 -14.62
CA ASN A 15 6.19 18.09 -13.24
C ASN A 15 4.99 17.96 -12.27
N ALA A 16 4.04 17.07 -12.56
CA ALA A 16 2.89 16.83 -11.70
C ALA A 16 3.12 15.71 -10.68
N ALA A 17 2.27 15.63 -9.67
CA ALA A 17 2.24 14.52 -8.73
C ALA A 17 0.80 14.12 -8.43
N GLY A 18 0.59 12.86 -8.08
CA GLY A 18 -0.71 12.31 -7.75
C GLY A 18 -0.61 11.14 -6.78
N VAL A 19 -1.71 10.87 -6.10
CA VAL A 19 -1.87 9.72 -5.21
C VAL A 19 -3.13 8.97 -5.62
N GLY A 20 -2.99 7.66 -5.79
CA GLY A 20 -4.11 6.74 -5.94
C GLY A 20 -4.28 5.91 -4.67
N VAL A 21 -5.53 5.65 -4.30
CA VAL A 21 -5.89 4.84 -3.14
C VAL A 21 -6.90 3.78 -3.57
N VAL A 22 -6.67 2.54 -3.19
CA VAL A 22 -7.57 1.41 -3.45
C VAL A 22 -7.72 0.58 -2.20
N GLU A 23 -8.96 0.20 -1.88
CA GLU A 23 -9.21 -0.77 -0.81
C GLU A 23 -8.81 -2.18 -1.29
N GLY A 24 -7.75 -2.72 -0.68
CA GLY A 24 -7.32 -4.10 -0.86
C GLY A 24 -7.92 -5.02 0.20
N TRP A 25 -7.81 -6.34 0.00
CA TRP A 25 -8.32 -7.32 0.97
C TRP A 25 -7.60 -7.28 2.34
N ARG A 26 -6.42 -6.67 2.41
CA ARG A 26 -5.63 -6.46 3.64
C ARG A 26 -5.78 -5.03 4.19
N GLY A 27 -6.51 -4.15 3.50
CA GLY A 27 -6.63 -2.73 3.80
C GLY A 27 -6.17 -1.83 2.66
N GLU A 28 -5.96 -0.55 2.98
CA GLU A 28 -5.65 0.52 2.04
C GLU A 28 -4.31 0.35 1.32
N VAL A 29 -4.34 0.24 -0.01
CA VAL A 29 -3.16 0.31 -0.88
C VAL A 29 -3.05 1.71 -1.45
N ILE A 30 -1.93 2.37 -1.22
CA ILE A 30 -1.66 3.73 -1.70
C ILE A 30 -0.54 3.66 -2.75
N VAL A 31 -0.67 4.42 -3.84
CA VAL A 31 0.40 4.60 -4.81
C VAL A 31 0.60 6.08 -5.08
N GLY A 32 1.75 6.60 -4.66
CA GLY A 32 2.21 7.94 -5.02
C GLY A 32 2.99 7.92 -6.32
N VAL A 33 2.74 8.87 -7.22
CA VAL A 33 3.47 9.03 -8.47
C VAL A 33 3.87 10.49 -8.65
N GLN A 34 5.10 10.71 -9.09
CA GLN A 34 5.60 12.00 -9.54
C GLN A 34 6.07 11.89 -10.98
N LEU A 35 5.64 12.84 -11.81
CA LEU A 35 6.00 12.94 -13.21
C LEU A 35 7.16 13.91 -13.41
N ASP A 36 8.03 13.62 -14.37
CA ASP A 36 9.12 14.50 -14.80
C ASP A 36 8.62 15.58 -15.78
N ASN A 37 9.55 16.37 -16.32
CA ASN A 37 9.27 17.45 -17.27
C ASN A 37 8.75 16.95 -18.63
N GLU A 38 8.93 15.67 -18.96
CA GLU A 38 8.43 15.02 -20.17
C GLU A 38 7.08 14.31 -19.91
N GLY A 39 6.55 14.40 -18.68
CA GLY A 39 5.31 13.74 -18.27
C GLY A 39 5.47 12.24 -18.04
N ARG A 40 6.70 11.73 -17.92
CA ARG A 40 6.98 10.32 -17.59
C ARG A 40 7.08 10.14 -16.08
N ILE A 41 6.91 8.91 -15.60
CA ILE A 41 7.07 8.60 -14.18
C ILE A 41 8.54 8.79 -13.78
N GLY A 42 8.82 9.86 -13.02
CA GLY A 42 10.13 10.12 -12.43
C GLY A 42 10.30 9.45 -11.07
N ARG A 43 9.20 9.24 -10.34
CA ARG A 43 9.17 8.48 -9.09
C ARG A 43 7.81 7.81 -8.91
N ALA A 44 7.82 6.57 -8.44
CA ALA A 44 6.64 5.88 -7.95
C ALA A 44 6.95 5.35 -6.54
N HIS A 45 5.98 5.42 -5.65
CA HIS A 45 6.05 4.86 -4.32
C HIS A 45 4.76 4.07 -4.05
N PRO A 46 4.78 2.75 -4.29
CA PRO A 46 3.76 1.86 -3.79
C PRO A 46 3.88 1.76 -2.27
N HIS A 47 2.77 1.89 -1.56
CA HIS A 47 2.71 1.81 -0.11
C HIS A 47 1.69 0.74 0.27
N ASP A 48 2.20 -0.42 0.70
CA ASP A 48 1.39 -1.55 1.12
C ASP A 48 0.81 -1.32 2.53
N PRO A 49 -0.42 -1.80 2.83
CA PRO A 49 -1.00 -1.68 4.17
C PRO A 49 -0.08 -2.17 5.29
N SER A 50 0.78 -3.16 5.00
CA SER A 50 1.67 -3.79 5.98
C SER A 50 2.62 -2.79 6.65
N TRP A 51 2.99 -1.68 6.00
CA TRP A 51 3.81 -0.63 6.61
C TRP A 51 3.25 -0.15 7.95
N GLN A 52 1.93 0.01 8.03
CA GLN A 52 1.26 0.50 9.24
C GLN A 52 0.92 -0.62 10.21
N ILE A 53 0.84 -1.86 9.72
CA ILE A 53 0.34 -3.00 10.49
C ILE A 53 1.50 -3.78 11.15
N TRP A 54 2.72 -3.73 10.61
CA TRP A 54 3.90 -4.33 11.25
C TRP A 54 4.10 -3.88 12.71
N PRO A 55 4.02 -2.57 13.06
CA PRO A 55 4.08 -2.14 14.46
C PRO A 55 2.94 -2.70 15.33
N ALA A 56 1.77 -2.96 14.75
CA ALA A 56 0.65 -3.55 15.48
C ALA A 56 0.91 -5.02 15.85
N LEU A 57 1.64 -5.76 15.01
CA LEU A 57 2.05 -7.14 15.32
C LEU A 57 2.93 -7.18 16.57
N GLU A 58 3.86 -6.24 16.72
CA GLU A 58 4.74 -6.17 17.91
C GLU A 58 3.92 -6.06 19.19
N HIS A 59 2.85 -5.26 19.18
CA HIS A 59 1.96 -5.16 20.33
C HIS A 59 1.09 -6.40 20.54
N ALA A 60 0.63 -7.03 19.46
CA ALA A 60 -0.26 -8.19 19.52
C ALA A 60 0.39 -9.42 20.15
N VAL A 61 1.72 -9.55 20.11
CA VAL A 61 2.44 -10.76 20.60
C VAL A 61 2.93 -10.65 22.06
N MET A 62 2.88 -9.46 22.67
CA MET A 62 3.57 -9.16 23.94
C MET A 62 3.07 -9.96 25.16
N ALA A 63 1.83 -10.45 25.14
CA ALA A 63 1.21 -11.17 26.25
C ALA A 63 0.94 -12.65 25.95
N ASP A 64 1.42 -13.15 24.80
CA ASP A 64 1.19 -14.52 24.35
C ASP A 64 2.44 -15.40 24.49
N ILE A 65 2.24 -16.71 24.43
CA ILE A 65 3.34 -17.67 24.44
C ILE A 65 4.00 -17.75 23.06
N VAL A 66 5.30 -18.09 23.03
CA VAL A 66 6.07 -18.20 21.79
C VAL A 66 5.40 -19.08 20.71
N PRO A 67 4.77 -20.23 21.04
CA PRO A 67 4.06 -21.05 20.04
C PRO A 67 2.87 -20.38 19.35
N ASP A 68 2.30 -19.31 19.90
CA ASP A 68 1.15 -18.61 19.28
C ASP A 68 1.59 -17.61 18.20
N PHE A 69 2.87 -17.25 18.17
CA PHE A 69 3.42 -16.31 17.20
C PHE A 69 3.03 -16.62 15.74
N PRO A 70 3.11 -17.88 15.24
CA PRO A 70 2.71 -18.19 13.86
C PRO A 70 1.22 -17.91 13.59
N LEU A 71 0.34 -18.17 14.56
CA LEU A 71 -1.10 -17.91 14.42
C LEU A 71 -1.39 -16.41 14.41
N ILE A 72 -0.77 -15.66 15.33
CA ILE A 72 -0.89 -14.20 15.40
C ILE A 72 -0.35 -13.59 14.11
N ASN A 73 0.89 -13.90 13.69
CA ASN A 73 1.46 -13.37 12.45
C ASN A 73 0.58 -13.65 11.23
N LYS A 74 0.02 -14.86 11.14
CA LYS A 74 -0.83 -15.22 10.00
C LYS A 74 -2.18 -14.48 9.98
N SER A 75 -2.73 -14.10 11.14
CA SER A 75 -4.02 -13.38 11.21
C SER A 75 -3.96 -11.98 10.58
N PHE A 76 -2.80 -11.32 10.65
CA PHE A 76 -2.54 -10.04 9.98
C PHE A 76 -2.18 -10.20 8.48
N ASN A 77 -1.68 -11.38 8.10
CA ASN A 77 -1.32 -11.74 6.73
C ASN A 77 -0.39 -10.74 6.04
N LEU A 78 0.58 -10.21 6.79
CA LEU A 78 1.48 -9.14 6.39
C LEU A 78 2.33 -9.51 5.17
N SER A 79 2.56 -8.51 4.32
CA SER A 79 3.49 -8.61 3.20
C SER A 79 4.89 -8.27 3.67
N TYR A 80 5.81 -9.24 3.57
CA TYR A 80 7.23 -9.00 3.84
C TYR A 80 7.85 -8.09 2.79
N SER A 81 7.57 -8.31 1.50
CA SER A 81 8.06 -7.44 0.43
C SER A 81 7.29 -6.13 0.32
N GLY A 82 6.14 -5.99 0.98
CA GLY A 82 5.33 -4.78 0.92
C GLY A 82 6.05 -3.56 1.46
N VAL A 83 6.97 -3.75 2.42
CA VAL A 83 7.82 -2.70 3.02
C VAL A 83 9.13 -2.46 2.27
N ASP A 84 9.48 -3.33 1.33
CA ASP A 84 10.72 -3.24 0.56
C ASP A 84 10.54 -2.42 -0.74
N LEU A 85 9.29 -2.13 -1.13
CA LEU A 85 8.90 -1.38 -2.33
C LEU A 85 8.92 0.14 -2.10
#